data_AF-A0A9W4NBL1-F1
#
_entry.id   AF-A0A9W4NBL1-F1
#
_cell.length_a   1.000
_cell.length_b   1.000
_cell.length_c   1.000
_cell.angle_alpha   90.00
_cell.angle_beta   90.00
_cell.angle_gamma   90.00
#
_symmetry.space_group_name_H-M   'P 1'
#
loop_
_entity.id
_entity.type
_entity.pdbx_description
1 polymer ?
#
loop_
_entity_poly.entity_id
_entity_poly.type
_entity_poly.pdbx_seq_one_letter_code
_entity_poly.pdbx_strand_id
1 'polypeptide(L)'
;MSAYQDAIGQFPILKTYNHGTLGFKVDHDDQRATIVRALQSAIAKLIASFPWLAGAVVNESSGPGNSGVFKLVDWPRNSSLANLILRVRDYTESLPSFSDLLGQKAPCSMIDGRLVASYPGFPESYDDSADRPAPILAIQANFIKGGLLLNFSTQHNAIDASGMMQVIKLFSVAMQGVDFSSTAIQEGNRDRNTVIPLIPSGETIRDHSHLQIPPNFTPSPPSILDGVPRWGYFLTK
;
A
#
# COMPACT_ATOMS: atom_id res chain seq x y z
N MET A 1 26.14 21.14 -1.31
CA MET A 1 24.90 20.34 -1.26
C MET A 1 25.25 18.97 -0.71
N SER A 2 24.43 18.42 0.18
CA SER A 2 24.61 17.07 0.73
C SER A 2 24.51 16.03 -0.41
N ALA A 3 25.36 15.00 -0.41
CA ALA A 3 25.23 13.85 -1.32
C ALA A 3 24.04 12.94 -0.97
N TYR A 4 23.33 13.24 0.13
CA TYR A 4 22.23 12.47 0.69
C TYR A 4 21.01 13.36 0.86
N GLN A 5 19.89 12.95 0.27
CA GLN A 5 18.57 13.58 0.37
C GLN A 5 17.49 12.49 0.27
N ASP A 6 16.35 12.70 0.94
CA ASP A 6 15.16 11.85 0.74
C ASP A 6 14.56 12.11 -0.65
N ALA A 7 15.12 11.47 -1.68
CA ALA A 7 14.64 11.60 -3.05
C ALA A 7 13.54 10.59 -3.39
N ILE A 8 13.29 9.60 -2.53
CA ILE A 8 12.38 8.49 -2.82
C ILE A 8 10.95 8.94 -2.60
N GLY A 9 10.09 8.66 -3.58
CA GLY A 9 8.66 8.93 -3.48
C GLY A 9 8.30 10.41 -3.41
N GLN A 10 9.13 11.31 -3.95
CA GLN A 10 8.85 12.76 -3.90
C GLN A 10 7.89 13.25 -5.00
N PHE A 11 7.47 12.39 -5.93
CA PHE A 11 6.55 12.81 -7.00
C PHE A 11 5.15 13.09 -6.46
N PRO A 12 4.56 14.29 -6.71
CA PRO A 12 3.24 14.65 -6.21
C PRO A 12 2.11 13.73 -6.68
N ILE A 13 2.26 13.12 -7.86
CA ILE A 13 1.30 12.14 -8.38
C ILE A 13 1.15 10.91 -7.47
N LEU A 14 2.15 10.64 -6.62
CA LEU A 14 2.13 9.55 -5.64
C LEU A 14 1.40 9.94 -4.34
N LYS A 15 0.75 11.11 -4.28
CA LYS A 15 -0.11 11.51 -3.15
C LYS A 15 -1.43 10.72 -3.17
N THR A 16 -1.33 9.41 -3.01
CA THR A 16 -2.42 8.41 -3.05
C THR A 16 -1.98 7.14 -2.29
N TYR A 17 -2.82 6.11 -2.27
CA TYR A 17 -2.50 4.81 -1.69
C TYR A 17 -2.42 3.70 -2.74
N ASN A 18 -1.46 2.80 -2.53
CA ASN A 18 -1.46 1.48 -3.16
C ASN A 18 -2.34 0.53 -2.35
N HIS A 19 -3.17 -0.25 -3.05
CA HIS A 19 -4.07 -1.22 -2.43
C HIS A 19 -3.75 -2.64 -2.88
N GLY A 20 -3.69 -3.56 -1.91
CA GLY A 20 -3.59 -5.00 -2.14
C GLY A 20 -4.64 -5.73 -1.31
N THR A 21 -5.60 -6.39 -1.96
CA THR A 21 -6.65 -7.17 -1.29
C THR A 21 -6.40 -8.67 -1.45
N LEU A 22 -6.37 -9.38 -0.33
CA LEU A 22 -6.23 -10.84 -0.27
C LEU A 22 -7.55 -11.47 0.19
N GLY A 23 -8.06 -12.46 -0.54
CA GLY A 23 -9.27 -13.18 -0.20
C GLY A 23 -8.99 -14.50 0.52
N PHE A 24 -9.67 -14.75 1.63
CA PHE A 24 -9.58 -16.00 2.40
C PHE A 24 -10.97 -16.58 2.66
N LYS A 25 -11.10 -17.90 2.55
CA LYS A 25 -12.29 -18.62 2.99
C LYS A 25 -12.36 -18.57 4.53
N VAL A 26 -13.56 -18.38 5.06
CA VAL A 26 -13.84 -18.48 6.50
C VAL A 26 -14.98 -19.49 6.66
N ASP A 27 -14.70 -20.60 7.34
CA ASP A 27 -15.62 -21.74 7.39
C ASP A 27 -16.78 -21.51 8.35
N HIS A 28 -16.50 -20.82 9.46
CA HIS A 28 -17.47 -20.60 10.53
C HIS A 28 -17.40 -19.16 11.06
N ASP A 29 -18.56 -18.53 11.29
CA ASP A 29 -18.62 -17.14 11.76
C ASP A 29 -18.06 -16.94 13.17
N ASP A 30 -18.00 -17.99 14.00
CA ASP A 30 -17.38 -17.97 15.32
C ASP A 30 -15.86 -17.76 15.27
N GLN A 31 -15.23 -17.99 14.10
CA GLN A 31 -13.80 -17.74 13.88
C GLN A 31 -13.47 -16.24 13.80
N ARG A 32 -14.44 -15.37 13.52
CA ARG A 32 -14.22 -13.92 13.28
C ARG A 32 -13.44 -13.25 14.41
N ALA A 33 -13.85 -13.48 15.66
CA ALA A 33 -13.19 -12.88 16.82
C ALA A 33 -11.73 -13.36 16.98
N THR A 34 -11.46 -14.64 16.67
CA THR A 34 -10.11 -15.21 16.72
C THR A 34 -9.23 -14.66 15.59
N ILE A 35 -9.78 -14.53 14.39
CA ILE A 35 -9.11 -13.90 13.25
C ILE A 35 -8.71 -12.45 13.59
N VAL A 36 -9.64 -11.66 14.13
CA VAL A 36 -9.36 -10.26 14.50
C VAL A 36 -8.24 -10.18 15.54
N ARG A 37 -8.25 -11.03 16.57
CA ARG A 37 -7.18 -11.08 17.59
C ARG A 37 -5.82 -11.47 16.98
N ALA A 38 -5.80 -12.44 16.06
CA ALA A 38 -4.58 -12.83 15.37
C ALA A 38 -4.02 -11.68 14.51
N LEU A 39 -4.88 -11.00 13.75
CA LEU A 39 -4.49 -9.82 12.97
C LEU A 39 -3.92 -8.71 13.88
N GLN A 40 -4.58 -8.41 15.01
CA GLN A 40 -4.09 -7.42 15.97
C GLN A 40 -2.71 -7.79 16.53
N SER A 41 -2.51 -9.06 16.90
CA SER A 41 -1.22 -9.54 17.40
C SER A 41 -0.10 -9.44 16.35
N ALA A 42 -0.41 -9.80 15.09
CA ALA A 42 0.55 -9.71 14.00
C ALA A 42 0.90 -8.25 13.68
N ILE A 43 -0.07 -7.34 13.71
CA ILE A 43 0.18 -5.89 13.56
C ILE A 43 1.09 -5.39 14.67
N ALA A 44 0.81 -5.74 15.92
CA ALA A 44 1.62 -5.34 17.06
C ALA A 44 3.08 -5.82 16.92
N LYS A 45 3.29 -7.08 16.51
CA LYS A 45 4.62 -7.62 16.24
C LYS A 45 5.32 -6.89 15.08
N LEU A 46 4.59 -6.64 13.99
CA LEU A 46 5.12 -5.95 12.82
C LEU A 46 5.59 -4.54 13.17
N ILE A 47 4.76 -3.72 13.81
CA ILE A 47 5.11 -2.34 14.14
C ILE A 47 6.15 -2.25 15.28
N ALA A 48 6.26 -3.26 16.14
CA ALA A 48 7.35 -3.32 17.11
C ALA A 48 8.72 -3.48 16.44
N SER A 49 8.80 -4.20 15.31
CA SER A 49 10.04 -4.41 14.55
C SER A 49 10.28 -3.38 13.44
N PHE A 50 9.23 -2.74 12.94
CA PHE A 50 9.27 -1.71 11.91
C PHE A 50 8.42 -0.50 12.31
N PRO A 51 8.86 0.30 13.31
CA PRO A 51 8.03 1.34 13.94
C PRO A 51 7.52 2.40 12.98
N TRP A 52 8.29 2.70 11.93
CA TRP A 52 7.91 3.68 10.91
C TRP A 52 6.62 3.31 10.17
N LEU A 53 6.20 2.05 10.12
CA LEU A 53 4.92 1.65 9.54
C LEU A 53 3.71 2.21 10.30
N ALA A 54 3.88 2.53 11.60
CA ALA A 54 2.86 3.16 12.43
C ALA A 54 2.91 4.71 12.38
N GLY A 55 3.73 5.28 11.50
CA GLY A 55 3.83 6.72 11.28
C GLY A 55 2.82 7.26 10.27
N ALA A 56 3.07 8.49 9.85
CA ALA A 56 2.33 9.19 8.82
C ALA A 56 3.27 9.79 7.77
N VAL A 57 2.71 10.14 6.62
CA VAL A 57 3.37 10.96 5.60
C VAL A 57 2.81 12.37 5.66
N VAL A 58 3.70 13.36 5.67
CA VAL A 58 3.36 14.79 5.59
C VAL A 58 4.02 15.41 4.38
N ASN A 59 3.38 16.42 3.78
CA ASN A 59 3.98 17.24 2.73
C ASN A 59 4.33 18.62 3.29
N GLU A 60 5.62 18.86 3.53
CA GLU A 60 6.09 20.13 4.08
C GLU A 60 6.38 21.15 2.99
N SER A 61 6.10 22.43 3.27
CA SER A 61 6.45 23.56 2.41
C SER A 61 5.81 23.54 1.01
N SER A 62 4.70 22.81 0.84
CA SER A 62 3.93 22.84 -0.41
C SER A 62 3.21 24.18 -0.58
N GLY A 63 3.11 24.65 -1.83
CA GLY A 63 2.49 25.93 -2.15
C GLY A 63 2.58 26.30 -3.62
N PRO A 64 2.11 27.49 -4.03
CA PRO A 64 2.20 27.94 -5.42
C PRO A 64 3.64 27.86 -5.96
N GLY A 65 3.87 27.05 -6.98
CA GLY A 65 5.19 26.85 -7.59
C GLY A 65 6.16 25.93 -6.82
N ASN A 66 5.71 25.32 -5.71
CA ASN A 66 6.52 24.40 -4.91
C ASN A 66 5.70 23.15 -4.55
N SER A 67 6.12 21.99 -5.04
CA SER A 67 5.47 20.70 -4.73
C SER A 67 5.60 20.28 -3.27
N GLY A 68 6.48 20.95 -2.51
CA GLY A 68 6.85 20.57 -1.15
C GLY A 68 7.77 19.36 -1.12
N VAL A 69 7.97 18.84 0.08
CA VAL A 69 8.79 17.66 0.36
C VAL A 69 8.00 16.70 1.23
N PHE A 70 7.81 15.48 0.74
CA PHE A 70 7.16 14.41 1.49
C PHE A 70 8.12 13.83 2.52
N LYS A 71 7.67 13.68 3.76
CA LYS A 71 8.44 13.10 4.85
C LYS A 71 7.65 12.05 5.61
N LEU A 72 8.33 11.01 6.05
CA LEU A 72 7.80 10.06 7.02
C LEU A 72 8.05 10.63 8.42
N VAL A 73 6.98 10.70 9.20
CA VAL A 73 6.99 11.21 10.57
C VAL A 73 6.30 10.21 11.49
N ASP A 74 6.59 10.28 12.78
CA ASP A 74 5.76 9.61 13.78
C ASP A 74 4.31 10.09 13.69
N TRP A 75 3.36 9.25 14.09
CA TRP A 75 1.96 9.66 14.13
C TRP A 75 1.80 10.91 15.02
N PRO A 76 1.14 11.99 14.54
CA PRO A 76 1.09 13.24 15.30
C PRO A 76 0.42 13.06 16.66
N ARG A 77 1.13 13.42 17.73
CA ARG A 77 0.66 13.26 19.13
C ARG A 77 -0.58 14.11 19.45
N ASN A 78 -0.75 15.22 18.74
CA ASN A 78 -1.87 16.14 18.85
C ASN A 78 -3.01 15.82 17.87
N SER A 79 -2.90 14.74 17.09
CA SER A 79 -3.99 14.30 16.21
C SER A 79 -5.23 13.97 17.04
N SER A 80 -6.38 14.51 16.64
CA SER A 80 -7.68 14.12 17.18
C SER A 80 -8.08 12.69 16.77
N LEU A 81 -7.40 12.13 15.76
CA LEU A 81 -7.58 10.77 15.27
C LEU A 81 -6.48 9.84 15.78
N ALA A 82 -6.88 8.70 16.35
CA ALA A 82 -5.97 7.61 16.66
C ALA A 82 -5.45 6.93 15.38
N ASN A 83 -4.19 6.46 15.39
CA ASN A 83 -3.69 5.62 14.31
C ASN A 83 -4.31 4.21 14.39
N LEU A 84 -5.53 4.07 13.87
CA LEU A 84 -6.16 2.76 13.67
C LEU A 84 -5.52 2.09 12.46
N ILE A 85 -4.49 1.27 12.68
CA ILE A 85 -3.89 0.46 11.61
C ILE A 85 -4.89 -0.59 11.16
N LEU A 86 -5.54 -1.32 12.08
CA LEU A 86 -6.60 -2.29 11.74
C LEU A 86 -7.99 -1.65 11.80
N ARG A 87 -8.75 -1.81 10.73
CA ARG A 87 -10.20 -1.60 10.70
C ARG A 87 -10.89 -2.94 10.45
N VAL A 88 -12.00 -3.17 11.12
CA VAL A 88 -12.83 -4.37 10.92
C VAL A 88 -14.19 -3.91 10.41
N ARG A 89 -14.63 -4.48 9.29
CA ARG A 89 -15.90 -4.20 8.64
C ARG A 89 -16.66 -5.49 8.40
N ASP A 90 -17.97 -5.43 8.55
CA ASP A 90 -18.88 -6.50 8.17
C ASP A 90 -19.67 -6.05 6.94
N TYR A 91 -19.48 -6.78 5.84
CA TYR A 91 -20.16 -6.60 4.57
C TYR A 91 -20.85 -7.89 4.13
N THR A 92 -21.22 -8.76 5.08
CA THR A 92 -21.93 -10.01 4.82
C THR A 92 -23.17 -9.81 3.94
N GLU A 93 -23.86 -8.66 4.10
CA GLU A 93 -25.07 -8.28 3.36
C GLU A 93 -24.81 -7.27 2.21
N SER A 94 -23.59 -6.77 2.05
CA SER A 94 -23.27 -5.65 1.12
C SER A 94 -22.33 -6.03 -0.02
N LEU A 95 -21.58 -7.13 0.13
CA LEU A 95 -20.66 -7.64 -0.88
C LEU A 95 -21.02 -9.08 -1.28
N PRO A 96 -20.64 -9.53 -2.50
CA PRO A 96 -20.83 -10.92 -2.92
C PRO A 96 -20.21 -11.90 -1.93
N SER A 97 -20.77 -13.11 -1.83
CA SER A 97 -20.18 -14.14 -0.97
C SER A 97 -18.82 -14.59 -1.50
N PHE A 98 -18.00 -15.17 -0.64
CA PHE A 98 -16.69 -15.70 -1.06
C PHE A 98 -16.83 -16.79 -2.13
N SER A 99 -17.90 -17.59 -2.07
CA SER A 99 -18.20 -18.59 -3.10
C SER A 99 -18.58 -17.96 -4.44
N ASP A 100 -19.34 -16.86 -4.44
CA ASP A 100 -19.71 -16.15 -5.67
C ASP A 100 -18.49 -15.50 -6.32
N LEU A 101 -17.61 -14.91 -5.51
CA LEU A 101 -16.33 -14.40 -5.99
C LEU A 101 -15.54 -15.50 -6.68
N LEU A 102 -15.29 -16.64 -6.03
CA LEU A 102 -14.55 -17.74 -6.65
C LEU A 102 -15.24 -18.31 -7.89
N GLY A 103 -16.57 -18.46 -7.87
CA GLY A 103 -17.36 -18.95 -9.00
C GLY A 103 -17.23 -18.08 -10.26
N GLN A 104 -17.12 -16.76 -10.08
CA GLN A 104 -16.86 -15.81 -11.16
C GLN A 104 -15.37 -15.54 -11.41
N LYS A 105 -14.49 -16.23 -10.67
CA LYS A 105 -13.04 -16.01 -10.66
C LYS A 105 -12.64 -14.63 -10.13
N ALA A 106 -13.44 -13.99 -9.28
CA ALA A 106 -13.08 -12.75 -8.57
C ALA A 106 -12.60 -11.60 -9.48
N PRO A 107 -13.39 -11.19 -10.49
CA PRO A 107 -13.07 -9.99 -11.25
C PRO A 107 -13.10 -8.77 -10.32
N CYS A 108 -12.20 -7.80 -10.53
CA CYS A 108 -12.15 -6.59 -9.70
C CYS A 108 -13.49 -5.82 -9.67
N SER A 109 -14.30 -5.92 -10.73
CA SER A 109 -15.63 -5.28 -10.79
C SER A 109 -16.64 -5.79 -9.76
N MET A 110 -16.40 -6.97 -9.15
CA MET A 110 -17.25 -7.50 -8.08
C MET A 110 -16.89 -6.96 -6.69
N ILE A 111 -15.74 -6.30 -6.57
CA ILE A 111 -15.22 -5.79 -5.30
C ILE A 111 -15.19 -4.26 -5.39
N ASP A 112 -16.14 -3.60 -4.71
CA ASP A 112 -16.10 -2.15 -4.61
C ASP A 112 -14.92 -1.71 -3.74
N GLY A 113 -13.90 -1.14 -4.39
CA GLY A 113 -12.69 -0.62 -3.75
C GLY A 113 -12.98 0.38 -2.63
N ARG A 114 -14.06 1.16 -2.75
CA ARG A 114 -14.46 2.16 -1.74
C ARG A 114 -14.97 1.53 -0.45
N LEU A 115 -15.50 0.31 -0.53
CA LEU A 115 -15.92 -0.44 0.64
C LEU A 115 -14.73 -1.16 1.29
N VAL A 116 -13.87 -1.80 0.48
CA VAL A 116 -12.82 -2.69 1.00
C VAL A 116 -11.54 -1.98 1.41
N ALA A 117 -11.27 -0.78 0.89
CA ALA A 117 -10.13 0.06 1.26
C ALA A 117 -10.59 1.32 2.01
N SER A 118 -9.84 1.71 3.04
CA SER A 118 -10.19 2.85 3.90
C SER A 118 -9.66 4.21 3.41
N TYR A 119 -8.86 4.19 2.34
CA TYR A 119 -8.12 5.34 1.81
C TYR A 119 -8.30 5.39 0.29
N PRO A 120 -8.21 6.60 -0.31
CA PRO A 120 -8.32 6.75 -1.76
C PRO A 120 -7.12 6.13 -2.48
N GLY A 121 -7.40 5.51 -3.63
CA GLY A 121 -6.40 5.03 -4.58
C GLY A 121 -6.43 5.83 -5.87
N PHE A 122 -5.51 5.55 -6.79
CA PHE A 122 -5.44 6.27 -8.08
C PHE A 122 -6.78 6.32 -8.83
N PRO A 123 -7.14 7.46 -9.45
CA PRO A 123 -6.40 8.73 -9.52
C PRO A 123 -6.69 9.68 -8.34
N GLU A 124 -7.43 9.23 -7.34
CA GLU A 124 -7.86 10.06 -6.21
C GLU A 124 -6.69 10.34 -5.26
N SER A 125 -6.62 11.59 -4.77
CA SER A 125 -5.65 12.01 -3.77
C SER A 125 -6.25 12.00 -2.38
N TYR A 126 -5.40 12.05 -1.34
CA TYR A 126 -5.85 12.15 0.06
C TYR A 126 -5.78 13.59 0.59
N ASP A 127 -6.59 13.86 1.61
CA ASP A 127 -6.49 15.09 2.41
C ASP A 127 -5.30 14.97 3.36
N ASP A 128 -4.33 15.88 3.25
CA ASP A 128 -3.11 15.96 4.07
C ASP A 128 -3.15 17.12 5.07
N SER A 129 -4.34 17.63 5.40
CA SER A 129 -4.53 18.59 6.49
C SER A 129 -4.02 18.04 7.82
N ALA A 130 -3.64 18.95 8.72
CA ALA A 130 -3.12 18.60 10.04
C ALA A 130 -4.08 17.72 10.88
N ASP A 131 -5.39 17.82 10.62
CA ASP A 131 -6.43 17.05 11.30
C ASP A 131 -6.63 15.64 10.70
N ARG A 132 -6.01 15.35 9.55
CA ARG A 132 -6.10 14.07 8.83
C ARG A 132 -4.72 13.59 8.40
N PRO A 133 -3.85 13.19 9.33
CA PRO A 133 -2.57 12.60 8.98
C PRO A 133 -2.75 11.37 8.07
N ALA A 134 -1.90 11.26 7.05
CA ALA A 134 -1.93 10.16 6.11
C ALA A 134 -1.09 8.98 6.64
N PRO A 135 -1.69 7.89 7.16
CA PRO A 135 -0.93 6.76 7.68
C PRO A 135 -0.08 6.09 6.62
N ILE A 136 1.09 5.62 7.02
CA ILE A 136 1.97 4.85 6.12
C ILE A 136 1.35 3.49 5.77
N LEU A 137 0.74 2.82 6.74
CA LEU A 137 0.06 1.53 6.58
C LEU A 137 -1.32 1.55 7.22
N ALA A 138 -2.30 1.06 6.48
CA ALA A 138 -3.63 0.73 7.00
C ALA A 138 -4.08 -0.64 6.48
N ILE A 139 -4.71 -1.42 7.35
CA ILE A 139 -5.23 -2.75 7.05
C ILE A 139 -6.72 -2.74 7.35
N GLN A 140 -7.53 -3.26 6.44
CA GLN A 140 -8.97 -3.44 6.66
C GLN A 140 -9.34 -4.91 6.49
N ALA A 141 -9.87 -5.51 7.54
CA ALA A 141 -10.48 -6.83 7.53
C ALA A 141 -11.96 -6.70 7.18
N ASN A 142 -12.34 -7.12 5.98
CA ASN A 142 -13.69 -7.03 5.46
C ASN A 142 -14.33 -8.42 5.48
N PHE A 143 -15.15 -8.70 6.49
CA PHE A 143 -15.89 -9.96 6.54
C PHE A 143 -17.03 -9.93 5.52
N ILE A 144 -17.11 -11.00 4.73
CA ILE A 144 -18.19 -11.25 3.77
C ILE A 144 -18.77 -12.63 4.07
N LYS A 145 -19.88 -12.98 3.43
CA LYS A 145 -20.47 -14.31 3.62
C LYS A 145 -19.48 -15.42 3.22
N GLY A 146 -19.07 -16.22 4.20
CA GLY A 146 -18.14 -17.35 4.02
C GLY A 146 -16.68 -16.95 3.75
N GLY A 147 -16.27 -15.71 4.04
CA GLY A 147 -14.90 -15.28 3.77
C GLY A 147 -14.47 -13.96 4.40
N LEU A 148 -13.22 -13.62 4.15
CA LEU A 148 -12.55 -12.38 4.56
C LEU A 148 -11.81 -11.80 3.35
N LEU A 149 -12.03 -10.52 3.06
CA LEU A 149 -11.17 -9.74 2.17
C LEU A 149 -10.27 -8.86 3.04
N LEU A 150 -8.99 -9.21 3.12
CA LEU A 150 -7.98 -8.48 3.87
C LEU A 150 -7.27 -7.48 2.94
N ASN A 151 -7.60 -6.20 3.08
CA ASN A 151 -7.00 -5.14 2.27
C ASN A 151 -5.84 -4.48 3.02
N PHE A 152 -4.72 -4.30 2.32
CA PHE A 152 -3.58 -3.47 2.72
C PHE A 152 -3.60 -2.19 1.90
N SER A 153 -3.61 -1.05 2.56
CA SER A 153 -3.43 0.27 1.97
C SER A 153 -2.09 0.81 2.45
N THR A 154 -1.19 1.12 1.53
CA THR A 154 0.12 1.72 1.83
C THR A 154 0.26 3.05 1.13
N GLN A 155 0.79 4.04 1.85
CA GLN A 155 0.96 5.39 1.32
C GLN A 155 2.06 5.37 0.24
N HIS A 156 1.76 5.83 -0.98
CA HIS A 156 2.60 5.56 -2.15
C HIS A 156 3.91 6.37 -2.20
N ASN A 157 4.00 7.54 -1.56
CA ASN A 157 5.26 8.26 -1.34
C ASN A 157 6.22 7.49 -0.41
N ALA A 158 5.69 6.63 0.47
CA ALA A 158 6.48 5.81 1.37
C ALA A 158 6.79 4.42 0.79
N ILE A 159 5.81 3.77 0.16
CA ILE A 159 5.86 2.35 -0.21
C ILE A 159 5.33 2.16 -1.64
N ASP A 160 6.17 1.62 -2.52
CA ASP A 160 5.75 1.19 -3.86
C ASP A 160 5.07 -0.19 -3.83
N ALA A 161 4.61 -0.68 -4.99
CA ALA A 161 3.94 -1.98 -5.08
C ALA A 161 4.83 -3.14 -4.58
N SER A 162 6.12 -3.12 -4.88
CA SER A 162 7.06 -4.16 -4.42
C SER A 162 7.24 -4.12 -2.91
N GLY A 163 7.36 -2.92 -2.33
CA GLY A 163 7.42 -2.70 -0.89
C GLY A 163 6.16 -3.17 -0.18
N MET A 164 4.97 -2.93 -0.75
CA MET A 164 3.72 -3.44 -0.20
C MET A 164 3.70 -4.97 -0.14
N MET A 165 4.20 -5.65 -1.18
CA MET A 165 4.33 -7.11 -1.17
C MET A 165 5.30 -7.60 -0.08
N GLN A 166 6.37 -6.85 0.20
CA GLN A 166 7.26 -7.15 1.33
C GLN A 166 6.56 -6.96 2.69
N VAL A 167 5.76 -5.89 2.85
CA VAL A 167 4.94 -5.68 4.05
C VAL A 167 3.98 -6.85 4.26
N ILE A 168 3.29 -7.30 3.21
CA ILE A 168 2.39 -8.47 3.28
C ILE A 168 3.15 -9.74 3.67
N LYS A 169 4.35 -9.96 3.12
CA LYS A 169 5.20 -11.10 3.47
C LYS A 169 5.62 -11.08 4.94
N LEU A 170 6.08 -9.93 5.44
CA LEU A 170 6.43 -9.75 6.85
C LEU A 170 5.20 -9.92 7.74
N PHE A 171 4.05 -9.40 7.33
CA PHE A 171 2.79 -9.60 8.04
C PHE A 171 2.43 -11.08 8.15
N SER A 172 2.62 -11.87 7.10
CA SER A 172 2.42 -13.33 7.12
C SER A 172 3.37 -14.03 8.10
N VAL A 173 4.64 -13.63 8.18
CA VAL A 173 5.59 -14.15 9.19
C VAL A 173 5.11 -13.82 10.61
N ALA A 174 4.63 -12.60 10.83
CA ALA A 174 4.09 -12.18 12.12
C ALA A 174 2.83 -12.98 12.50
N MET A 175 1.94 -13.25 11.54
CA MET A 175 0.75 -14.09 11.72
C MET A 175 1.09 -15.54 12.10
N GLN A 176 2.24 -16.06 11.67
CA GLN A 176 2.73 -17.39 12.04
C GLN A 176 3.36 -17.44 13.45
N GLY A 177 3.52 -16.29 14.12
CA GLY A 177 4.18 -16.20 15.41
C GLY A 177 5.71 -16.34 15.35
N VAL A 178 6.30 -16.47 14.16
CA VAL A 178 7.75 -16.64 13.94
C VAL A 178 8.45 -15.29 14.00
N ASP A 179 9.70 -15.27 14.47
CA ASP A 179 10.51 -14.06 14.52
C ASP A 179 11.03 -13.65 13.13
N PHE A 180 11.16 -12.34 12.92
CA PHE A 180 11.76 -11.83 11.70
C PHE A 180 13.25 -12.16 11.66
N SER A 181 13.78 -12.48 10.48
CA SER A 181 15.22 -12.64 10.33
C SER A 181 15.95 -11.32 10.57
N SER A 182 17.20 -11.40 11.02
CA SER A 182 18.06 -10.22 11.19
C SER A 182 18.19 -9.41 9.91
N THR A 183 18.34 -10.08 8.76
CA THR A 183 18.34 -9.44 7.44
C THR A 183 17.02 -8.70 7.17
N ALA A 184 15.87 -9.30 7.46
CA ALA A 184 14.58 -8.62 7.25
C ALA A 184 14.47 -7.34 8.10
N ILE A 185 14.88 -7.39 9.36
CA ILE A 185 14.89 -6.22 10.26
C ILE A 185 15.85 -5.14 9.75
N GLN A 186 17.04 -5.53 9.31
CA GLN A 186 18.06 -4.62 8.80
C GLN A 186 17.60 -3.94 7.50
N GLU A 187 17.12 -4.71 6.53
CA GLU A 187 16.68 -4.19 5.23
C GLU A 187 15.41 -3.34 5.38
N GLY A 188 14.43 -3.80 6.17
CA GLY A 188 13.16 -3.08 6.37
C GLY A 188 13.26 -1.81 7.22
N ASN A 189 14.40 -1.55 7.87
CA ASN A 189 14.68 -0.32 8.61
C ASN A 189 15.88 0.46 8.06
N ARG A 190 16.33 0.15 6.82
CA ARG A 190 17.44 0.88 6.20
C ARG A 190 17.06 2.35 5.97
N ASP A 191 17.99 3.26 6.26
CA ASP A 191 17.79 4.69 6.03
C ASP A 191 17.61 4.99 4.54
N ARG A 192 16.39 5.40 4.17
CA ARG A 192 16.00 5.71 2.80
C ARG A 192 16.79 6.88 2.19
N ASN A 193 17.38 7.75 3.00
CA ASN A 193 18.22 8.87 2.54
C ASN A 193 19.55 8.41 1.94
N THR A 194 19.97 7.18 2.25
CA THR A 194 21.29 6.66 1.90
C THR A 194 21.25 5.45 0.98
N VAL A 195 20.05 4.90 0.72
CA VAL A 195 19.91 3.65 -0.03
C VAL A 195 20.19 3.82 -1.53
N ILE A 196 19.92 5.01 -2.08
CA ILE A 196 20.27 5.36 -3.46
C ILE A 196 21.30 6.49 -3.42
N PRO A 197 22.56 6.26 -3.82
CA PRO A 197 23.52 7.33 -3.94
C PRO A 197 23.09 8.30 -5.05
N LEU A 198 23.04 9.59 -4.71
CA LEU A 198 22.74 10.64 -5.69
C LEU A 198 23.97 10.96 -6.53
N ILE A 199 23.73 11.41 -7.77
CA ILE A 199 24.79 11.89 -8.65
C ILE A 199 25.44 13.14 -7.99
N PRO A 200 26.75 13.13 -7.71
CA PRO A 200 27.46 14.27 -7.15
C PRO A 200 27.34 15.53 -8.00
N SER A 201 27.40 16.69 -7.33
CA SER A 201 27.43 17.98 -8.02
C SER A 201 28.66 18.07 -8.93
N GLY A 202 28.45 18.42 -10.20
CA GLY A 202 29.50 18.54 -11.21
C GLY A 202 29.77 17.26 -12.00
N GLU A 203 29.15 16.12 -11.66
CA GLU A 203 29.19 14.93 -12.50
C GLU A 203 28.21 15.06 -13.67
N THR A 204 28.66 14.69 -14.88
CA THR A 204 27.83 14.75 -16.08
C THR A 204 26.72 13.70 -16.00
N ILE A 205 25.46 14.16 -15.98
CA ILE A 205 24.29 13.28 -16.11
C ILE A 205 24.37 12.55 -17.45
N ARG A 206 24.19 11.24 -17.45
CA ARG A 206 24.20 10.42 -18.67
C ARG A 206 23.06 10.87 -19.60
N ASP A 207 23.30 10.82 -20.90
CA ASP A 207 22.27 11.16 -21.87
C ASP A 207 21.16 10.10 -21.90
N HIS A 208 19.97 10.52 -21.45
CA HIS A 208 18.74 9.73 -21.44
C HIS A 208 17.72 10.22 -22.47
N SER A 209 18.13 11.05 -23.44
CA SER A 209 17.26 11.58 -24.51
C SER A 209 16.53 10.47 -25.28
N HIS A 210 17.14 9.29 -25.42
CA HIS A 210 16.53 8.11 -26.04
C HIS A 210 15.30 7.55 -25.30
N LEU A 211 15.05 7.94 -24.04
CA LEU A 211 13.84 7.58 -23.29
C LEU A 211 12.69 8.57 -23.51
N GLN A 212 12.94 9.70 -24.18
CA GLN A 212 11.89 10.67 -24.49
C GLN A 212 10.98 10.12 -25.57
N ILE A 213 9.67 10.28 -25.36
CA ILE A 213 8.68 9.96 -26.37
C ILE A 213 8.93 10.88 -27.59
N PRO A 214 9.15 10.33 -28.80
CA PRO A 214 9.35 11.14 -30.00
C PRO A 214 8.17 12.09 -30.24
N PRO A 215 8.37 13.29 -30.78
CA PRO A 215 7.29 14.26 -31.03
C PRO A 215 6.13 13.71 -31.87
N ASN A 216 6.44 12.73 -32.73
CA ASN A 216 5.48 12.10 -33.65
C ASN A 216 5.01 10.72 -33.17
N PHE A 217 5.26 10.36 -31.91
CA PHE A 217 4.78 9.10 -31.36
C PHE A 217 3.26 9.18 -31.15
N THR A 218 2.53 8.45 -31.97
CA THR A 218 1.12 8.15 -31.75
C THR A 218 1.01 6.77 -31.11
N PRO A 219 0.49 6.66 -29.88
CA PRO A 219 0.23 5.36 -29.29
C PRO A 219 -0.77 4.62 -30.19
N SER A 220 -0.40 3.42 -30.64
CA SER A 220 -1.35 2.55 -31.35
C SER A 220 -2.55 2.28 -30.43
N PRO A 221 -3.79 2.36 -30.93
CA PRO A 221 -4.94 1.87 -30.19
C PRO A 221 -4.65 0.41 -29.79
N PRO A 222 -5.00 -0.01 -28.55
CA PRO A 222 -4.92 -1.42 -28.22
C PRO A 222 -5.68 -2.23 -29.27
N SER A 223 -5.02 -3.24 -29.82
CA SER A 223 -5.57 -4.13 -30.84
C SER A 223 -6.88 -4.75 -30.30
N ILE A 224 -7.99 -4.54 -31.00
CA ILE A 224 -9.28 -5.20 -30.68
C ILE A 224 -9.15 -6.73 -30.85
N LEU A 225 -8.15 -7.18 -31.63
CA LEU A 225 -7.87 -8.59 -31.90
C LEU A 225 -7.06 -9.26 -30.78
N ASP A 226 -6.33 -8.50 -29.98
CA ASP A 226 -5.73 -8.96 -28.73
C ASP A 226 -6.81 -8.82 -27.65
N GLY A 227 -7.76 -9.76 -27.67
CA GLY A 227 -9.02 -9.67 -26.97
C GLY A 227 -8.92 -9.12 -25.54
N VAL A 228 -9.98 -8.42 -25.12
CA VAL A 228 -10.20 -7.88 -23.75
C VAL A 228 -9.37 -8.66 -22.73
N PRO A 229 -8.42 -8.02 -22.02
CA PRO A 229 -7.49 -8.72 -21.14
C PRO A 229 -8.26 -9.72 -20.27
N ARG A 230 -8.02 -11.01 -20.50
CA ARG A 230 -8.67 -12.08 -19.75
C ARG A 230 -7.80 -12.34 -18.53
N TRP A 231 -8.38 -12.17 -17.35
CA TRP A 231 -7.73 -12.55 -16.11
C TRP A 231 -7.26 -14.01 -16.18
N GLY A 232 -5.95 -14.21 -16.05
CA GLY A 232 -5.32 -15.52 -15.94
C GLY A 232 -5.32 -15.93 -14.47
N TYR A 233 -5.98 -17.03 -14.15
CA TYR A 233 -6.03 -17.58 -12.80
C TYR A 233 -5.07 -18.75 -12.70
N PHE A 234 -4.02 -18.59 -11.89
CA PHE A 234 -3.12 -19.68 -11.54
C PHE A 234 -3.75 -20.45 -10.38
N LEU A 235 -4.67 -21.37 -10.72
CA LEU A 235 -5.15 -22.35 -9.74
C LEU A 235 -4.02 -23.36 -9.51
N THR A 236 -3.54 -23.46 -8.28
CA THR A 236 -2.65 -24.56 -7.88
C THR A 236 -3.40 -25.88 -8.06
N LYS A 237 -2.78 -26.83 -8.78
CA LYS A 237 -3.26 -28.21 -8.85
C LYS A 237 -3.16 -28.90 -7.50
#